data_AF-A0A916CFP7-F1
#
_entry.id   AF-A0A916CFP7-F1
#
_cell.length_a   1.000
_cell.length_b   1.000
_cell.length_c   1.000
_cell.angle_alpha   90.00
_cell.angle_beta   90.00
_cell.angle_gamma   90.00
#
_symmetry.space_group_name_H-M   'P 1'
#
loop_
_entity.id
_entity.type
_entity.pdbx_description
1 polymer ?
#
loop_
_entity_poly.entity_id
_entity_poly.type
_entity_poly.pdbx_seq_one_letter_code
_entity_poly.pdbx_strand_id
1 'polypeptide(L)'
;MNLLESIRVSFRALGANKMRSILTMLGIIIGVGAVIALLSVGQGAGAAITQQVQGIGSNLIFVFPGQVRQGGVPTGASNMTLADAYALDDSVCCPD
;
A
#
# COMPACT_ATOMS: atom_id res chain seq x y z
N MET A 1 22.85 44.06 17.65
CA MET A 1 21.61 43.93 16.84
C MET A 1 20.67 43.03 17.63
N ASN A 2 19.56 43.57 18.14
CA ASN A 2 18.63 42.79 18.97
C ASN A 2 17.68 41.99 18.08
N LEU A 3 17.50 40.68 18.32
CA LEU A 3 16.57 39.84 17.54
C LEU A 3 15.16 40.42 17.48
N LEU A 4 14.71 41.03 18.57
CA LEU A 4 13.40 41.71 18.66
C LEU A 4 13.27 42.88 17.68
N GLU A 5 14.37 43.60 17.42
CA GLU A 5 14.40 44.72 16.46
C GLU A 5 14.28 44.17 15.03
N SER A 6 15.03 43.11 14.70
CA SER A 6 14.97 42.46 13.38
C SER A 6 13.57 41.93 13.08
N ILE A 7 12.93 41.24 14.03
CA ILE A 7 11.56 40.72 13.86
C ILE A 7 10.58 41.87 13.61
N ARG A 8 10.66 42.95 14.40
CA ARG A 8 9.81 44.14 14.24
C ARG A 8 9.99 44.80 12.87
N VAL A 9 11.22 44.92 12.39
CA VAL A 9 11.53 45.49 11.07
C VAL A 9 10.99 44.60 9.94
N SER A 10 11.16 43.28 10.03
CA SER A 10 10.65 42.32 9.05
C SER A 10 9.13 42.35 8.92
N PHE A 11 8.38 42.39 10.02
CA PHE A 11 6.91 42.50 9.96
C PHE A 11 6.44 43.81 9.31
N ARG A 12 7.14 44.91 9.59
CA ARG A 12 6.83 46.21 8.96
C ARG A 12 7.13 46.19 7.46
N ALA A 13 8.20 45.52 7.04
CA ALA A 13 8.54 45.34 5.62
C ALA A 13 7.54 44.44 4.88
N LEU A 14 7.08 43.34 5.49
CA LEU A 14 6.01 42.50 4.93
C LEU A 14 4.70 43.29 4.75
N GLY A 15 4.36 44.12 5.73
CA GLY A 15 3.19 45.00 5.69
C GLY A 15 3.26 46.12 4.65
N ALA A 16 4.46 46.55 4.26
CA ALA A 16 4.66 47.56 3.22
C ALA A 16 4.37 47.03 1.80
N ASN A 17 4.56 45.73 1.57
CA ASN A 17 4.38 45.12 0.26
C ASN A 17 3.35 43.97 0.30
N LYS A 18 2.10 44.34 0.65
CA LYS A 18 1.02 43.38 0.94
C LYS A 18 0.75 42.42 -0.22
N MET A 19 0.62 42.92 -1.45
CA MET A 19 0.27 42.08 -2.61
C MET A 19 1.35 41.02 -2.88
N ARG A 20 2.63 41.41 -2.85
CA ARG A 20 3.74 40.48 -3.04
C ARG A 20 3.81 39.45 -1.92
N SER A 21 3.73 39.90 -0.67
CA SER A 21 3.82 39.02 0.50
C SER A 21 2.65 38.02 0.57
N ILE A 22 1.44 38.45 0.22
CA ILE A 22 0.28 37.56 0.17
C ILE A 22 0.45 36.52 -0.93
N LEU A 23 0.85 36.91 -2.14
CA LEU A 23 0.97 36.00 -3.26
C LEU A 23 2.05 34.93 -3.05
N THR A 24 3.17 35.28 -2.41
CA THR A 24 4.23 34.31 -2.07
C THR A 24 3.78 33.34 -0.98
N MET A 25 3.11 33.84 0.08
CA MET A 25 2.57 32.98 1.13
C MET A 25 1.51 32.02 0.58
N LEU A 26 0.61 32.51 -0.27
CA LEU A 26 -0.45 31.72 -0.88
C LEU A 26 0.14 30.59 -1.74
N GLY A 27 1.17 30.88 -2.55
CA GLY A 27 1.89 29.87 -3.33
C GLY A 27 2.49 28.76 -2.47
N ILE A 28 3.11 29.10 -1.34
CA ILE A 28 3.68 28.11 -0.42
C ILE A 28 2.58 27.27 0.24
N ILE A 29 1.48 27.89 0.68
CA ILE A 29 0.36 27.19 1.32
C ILE A 29 -0.28 26.17 0.37
N ILE A 30 -0.58 26.57 -0.87
CA ILE A 30 -1.16 25.67 -1.86
C ILE A 30 -0.15 24.60 -2.27
N GLY A 31 1.11 24.98 -2.51
CA GLY A 31 2.16 24.05 -2.94
C GLY A 31 2.40 22.94 -1.93
N VAL A 32 2.61 23.31 -0.66
CA VAL A 32 2.82 22.33 0.42
C VAL A 32 1.55 21.52 0.68
N GLY A 33 0.37 22.15 0.65
CA GLY A 33 -0.91 21.47 0.83
C GLY A 33 -1.17 20.39 -0.22
N ALA A 34 -0.90 20.68 -1.50
CA ALA A 34 -1.05 19.71 -2.59
C ALA A 34 -0.10 18.51 -2.45
N VAL A 35 1.15 18.75 -2.05
CA VAL A 35 2.13 17.67 -1.81
C VAL A 35 1.67 16.77 -0.65
N ILE A 36 1.24 17.36 0.47
CA ILE A 36 0.74 16.60 1.62
C ILE A 36 -0.49 15.77 1.24
N ALA A 37 -1.44 16.37 0.52
CA ALA A 37 -2.64 15.67 0.07
C ALA A 37 -2.31 14.48 -0.83
N LEU A 38 -1.44 14.68 -1.83
CA LEU A 38 -1.02 13.62 -2.74
C LEU A 38 -0.33 12.47 -2.00
N LEU A 39 0.60 12.78 -1.09
CA LEU A 39 1.30 11.77 -0.30
C LEU A 39 0.33 11.01 0.61
N SER A 40 -0.61 11.70 1.25
CA SER A 40 -1.60 11.08 2.14
C SER A 40 -2.50 10.12 1.37
N VAL A 41 -2.97 10.52 0.19
CA VAL A 41 -3.79 9.66 -0.68
C VAL A 41 -2.96 8.48 -1.20
N GLY A 42 -1.74 8.73 -1.68
CA GLY A 42 -0.87 7.69 -2.23
C GLY A 42 -0.51 6.61 -1.21
N GLN A 43 -0.10 7.03 0.00
CA GLN A 43 0.20 6.10 1.08
C GLN A 43 -1.05 5.38 1.60
N GLY A 44 -2.18 6.08 1.71
CA GLY A 44 -3.45 5.49 2.14
C GLY A 44 -3.97 4.43 1.16
N ALA A 45 -3.90 4.70 -0.14
CA ALA A 45 -4.28 3.74 -1.17
C ALA A 45 -3.34 2.52 -1.19
N GLY A 46 -2.03 2.75 -1.05
CA GLY A 46 -1.04 1.67 -0.95
C GLY A 46 -1.32 0.76 0.25
N ALA A 47 -1.56 1.35 1.42
CA ALA A 47 -1.89 0.60 2.63
C ALA A 47 -3.19 -0.21 2.48
N ALA A 48 -4.24 0.38 1.89
CA ALA A 48 -5.49 -0.32 1.64
C ALA A 48 -5.32 -1.53 0.70
N ILE A 49 -4.55 -1.36 -0.38
CA ILE A 49 -4.23 -2.46 -1.30
C ILE A 49 -3.44 -3.55 -0.59
N THR A 50 -2.41 -3.19 0.19
CA THR A 50 -1.63 -4.16 0.96
C THR A 50 -2.50 -4.91 1.95
N GLN A 51 -3.43 -4.24 2.62
CA GLN A 51 -4.34 -4.86 3.57
C GLN A 51 -5.32 -5.83 2.89
N GLN A 52 -5.80 -5.48 1.70
CA GLN A 52 -6.65 -6.35 0.91
C GLN A 52 -5.90 -7.58 0.35
N VAL A 53 -4.63 -7.40 -0.05
CA VAL A 53 -3.75 -8.49 -0.48
C VAL A 53 -3.40 -9.40 0.69
N GLN A 54 -3.11 -8.86 1.88
CA GLN A 54 -2.93 -9.65 3.09
C GLN A 54 -4.19 -10.44 3.47
N GLY A 55 -5.38 -9.90 3.17
CA GLY A 55 -6.66 -10.57 3.36
C GLY A 55 -6.86 -11.81 2.46
N ILE A 56 -6.10 -11.93 1.36
CA ILE A 56 -6.05 -13.16 0.55
C ILE A 56 -5.24 -14.26 1.28
N GLY A 57 -4.45 -13.89 2.29
CA GLY A 57 -3.68 -14.79 3.16
C GLY A 57 -2.21 -14.87 2.76
N SER A 58 -1.32 -14.95 3.76
CA SER A 58 0.12 -15.19 3.57
C SER A 58 0.47 -16.68 3.45
N ASN A 59 -0.52 -17.56 3.56
CA ASN A 59 -0.37 -19.01 3.56
C ASN A 59 -1.23 -19.65 2.46
N LEU A 60 -0.91 -19.33 1.19
CA LEU A 60 -1.60 -19.90 0.03
C LEU A 60 -0.88 -21.16 -0.44
N ILE A 61 -1.56 -22.30 -0.41
CA ILE A 61 -1.09 -23.55 -0.99
C ILE A 61 -1.89 -23.79 -2.28
N PHE A 62 -1.20 -23.80 -3.41
CA PHE A 62 -1.79 -24.13 -4.72
C PHE A 62 -1.62 -25.62 -4.99
N VAL A 63 -2.73 -26.36 -5.04
CA VAL A 63 -2.74 -27.80 -5.29
C VAL A 63 -3.26 -28.07 -6.69
N PHE A 64 -2.46 -28.78 -7.47
CA PHE A 64 -2.81 -29.20 -8.83
C PHE A 64 -2.94 -30.72 -8.88
N PRO A 65 -3.97 -31.28 -9.54
CA PRO A 65 -4.09 -32.72 -9.69
C PRO A 65 -2.91 -33.27 -10.50
N GLY A 66 -2.28 -34.33 -9.98
CA GLY A 66 -1.25 -35.07 -10.71
C GLY A 66 -1.79 -35.72 -11.98
N GLN A 67 -0.92 -36.07 -12.93
CA GLN A 67 -1.32 -36.86 -14.10
C GLN A 67 -1.32 -38.35 -13.75
N VAL A 68 -2.42 -39.05 -14.00
CA VAL A 68 -2.45 -40.51 -13.85
C VAL A 68 -1.63 -41.13 -14.97
N ARG A 69 -0.59 -41.89 -14.59
CA ARG A 69 0.21 -42.69 -15.52
C ARG A 69 -0.05 -44.16 -15.24
N GLN A 70 -0.83 -44.80 -16.09
CA GLN A 70 -0.97 -46.25 -16.08
C GLN A 70 -0.01 -46.86 -17.10
N GLY A 71 0.98 -47.64 -16.63
CA GLY A 71 1.93 -48.34 -17.51
C GLY A 71 2.86 -47.43 -18.34
N GLY A 72 3.14 -46.20 -17.88
CA GLY A 72 4.00 -45.25 -18.59
C GLY A 72 3.29 -44.39 -19.65
N VAL A 73 2.01 -44.65 -19.93
CA VAL A 73 1.19 -43.86 -20.85
C VAL A 73 0.35 -42.85 -20.05
N PRO A 74 0.45 -41.53 -20.32
CA PRO A 74 -0.42 -40.53 -19.72
C PRO A 74 -1.87 -40.80 -20.13
N THR A 75 -2.72 -41.20 -19.19
CA THR A 75 -4.09 -41.67 -19.46
C THR A 75 -5.15 -40.60 -19.17
N GLY A 76 -4.74 -39.41 -18.73
CA GLY A 76 -5.61 -38.27 -18.47
C GLY A 76 -5.16 -37.46 -17.25
N ALA A 77 -5.72 -36.27 -17.11
CA ALA A 77 -5.60 -35.50 -15.86
C ALA A 77 -6.43 -36.18 -14.77
N SER A 78 -5.88 -36.32 -13.56
CA SER A 78 -6.69 -36.76 -12.41
C SER A 78 -7.74 -35.68 -12.12
N ASN A 79 -8.98 -36.08 -11.86
CA ASN A 79 -9.98 -35.14 -11.39
C ASN A 79 -9.74 -34.84 -9.91
N MET A 80 -9.72 -33.57 -9.53
CA MET A 80 -9.61 -33.17 -8.14
C MET A 80 -10.95 -33.47 -7.44
N THR A 81 -10.90 -34.24 -6.37
CA THR A 81 -12.11 -34.67 -5.63
C THR A 81 -12.19 -33.97 -4.29
N LEU A 82 -13.40 -33.94 -3.72
CA LEU A 82 -13.64 -33.30 -2.42
C LEU A 82 -12.94 -34.06 -1.28
N ALA A 83 -12.62 -35.35 -1.47
CA ALA A 83 -11.81 -36.13 -0.54
C ALA A 83 -10.37 -35.62 -0.45
N ASP A 84 -9.81 -35.13 -1.56
CA ASP A 84 -8.45 -34.58 -1.59
C ASP A 84 -8.34 -33.29 -0.75
N ALA A 85 -9.42 -32.51 -0.68
CA ALA A 85 -9.48 -31.31 0.17
C ALA A 85 -9.48 -31.67 1.66
N TYR A 86 -10.21 -32.71 2.07
CA TYR A 86 -10.22 -33.16 3.47
C TYR A 86 -8.89 -33.81 3.88
N ALA A 87 -8.21 -34.50 2.96
CA ALA A 87 -6.89 -35.07 3.25
C ALA A 87 -5.83 -34.01 3.55
N LEU A 88 -5.98 -32.78 3.02
CA LEU A 88 -5.09 -31.65 3.29
C LEU A 88 -5.44 -30.88 4.58
N ASP A 89 -6.65 -31.01 5.08
CA ASP A 89 -7.09 -30.43 6.36
C ASP A 89 -6.69 -31.33 7.54
N ASP A 90 -6.47 -32.63 7.28
CA ASP A 90 -6.09 -33.58 8.32
C ASP A 90 -4.60 -33.45 8.72
N SER A 91 -4.37 -32.91 9.91
CA SER A 91 -3.04 -32.74 10.54
C SER A 91 -2.22 -34.03 10.68
N VAL A 92 -2.84 -35.21 10.51
CA VAL A 92 -2.16 -36.51 10.52
C VAL A 92 -1.42 -36.77 9.20
N CYS A 93 -1.96 -36.29 8.07
CA CYS A 93 -1.37 -36.50 6.75
C CYS A 93 -0.41 -35.37 6.34
N CYS A 94 -0.60 -34.16 6.86
CA CYS A 94 0.26 -32.99 6.64
C CYS A 94 0.70 -32.41 7.98
N PRO A 95 1.79 -32.91 8.58
CA PRO A 95 2.42 -32.26 9.73
C PRO A 95 3.11 -30.97 9.29
N ASP A 96 2.98 -29.92 10.11
CA ASP A 96 3.56 -28.57 9.91
C ASP A 96 5.05 -28.56 9.52
#